data_AF-A0A419J9X4-F1
#
_entry.id   AF-A0A419J9X4-F1
#
_cell.length_a   1.000
_cell.length_b   1.000
_cell.length_c   1.000
_cell.angle_alpha   90.00
_cell.angle_beta   90.00
_cell.angle_gamma   90.00
#
_symmetry.space_group_name_H-M   'P 1'
#
loop_
_entity.id
_entity.type
_entity.pdbx_description
1 polymer ?
#
loop_
_entity_poly.entity_id
_entity_poly.type
_entity_poly.pdbx_seq_one_letter_code
_entity_poly.pdbx_strand_id
1 'polypeptide(L)'
;KNPTDVWEIPNVKSNHPEKTIHPCQFPVELIERLVLALTNPGDWVIDPFIGVGSTAIAAILHGRKVAGADIIEEYIKIAKQRIELLLRGKLKLRPMGKPIYEPKHLRMEIEAGLFDYLEGEKNEKSL
;
A
#
# COMPACT_ATOMS: atom_id res chain seq x y z
N LYS A 1 -0.48 -11.83 14.40
CA LYS A 1 0.67 -12.46 13.71
C LYS A 1 1.68 -11.36 13.46
N ASN A 2 2.96 -11.56 13.78
CA ASN A 2 3.98 -10.54 13.55
C ASN A 2 4.10 -10.27 12.03
N PRO A 3 3.90 -9.05 11.52
CA PRO A 3 4.23 -8.73 10.14
C PRO A 3 5.74 -8.84 9.99
N THR A 4 6.21 -9.69 9.08
CA THR A 4 7.63 -9.84 8.75
C THR A 4 8.26 -8.50 8.31
N ASP A 5 9.57 -8.46 8.16
CA ASP A 5 10.30 -7.30 7.61
C ASP A 5 10.05 -7.06 6.11
N VAL A 6 9.60 -8.09 5.39
CA VAL A 6 9.15 -7.97 3.98
C VAL A 6 7.64 -7.75 3.92
N TRP A 7 7.22 -6.66 3.26
CA TRP A 7 5.81 -6.31 3.06
C TRP A 7 5.44 -6.26 1.58
N GLU A 8 4.48 -7.10 1.20
CA GLU A 8 3.91 -7.10 -0.15
C GLU A 8 2.76 -6.10 -0.24
N ILE A 9 3.06 -4.89 -0.73
CA ILE A 9 2.08 -3.82 -0.93
C ILE A 9 2.19 -3.31 -2.38
N PRO A 10 1.11 -3.32 -3.17
CA PRO A 10 1.14 -2.81 -4.53
C PRO A 10 1.47 -1.32 -4.61
N ASN A 11 2.31 -0.94 -5.56
CA ASN A 11 2.61 0.46 -5.86
C ASN A 11 1.41 1.16 -6.56
N VAL A 12 1.33 2.49 -6.41
CA VAL A 12 0.32 3.35 -7.01
C VAL A 12 0.62 3.61 -8.49
N LYS A 13 0.25 2.65 -9.35
CA LYS A 13 0.34 2.74 -10.82
C LYS A 13 -0.93 3.37 -11.44
N SER A 14 -0.97 3.54 -12.77
CA SER A 14 -2.04 4.28 -13.49
C SER A 14 -3.47 3.83 -13.18
N ASN A 15 -3.70 2.53 -12.93
CA ASN A 15 -5.03 1.99 -12.63
C ASN A 15 -5.31 1.85 -11.12
N HIS A 16 -4.42 2.38 -10.27
CA HIS A 16 -4.58 2.30 -8.82
C HIS A 16 -5.64 3.30 -8.34
N PRO A 17 -6.55 2.91 -7.42
CA PRO A 17 -7.64 3.79 -6.96
C PRO A 17 -7.16 5.10 -6.31
N GLU A 18 -5.93 5.10 -5.80
CA GLU A 18 -5.31 6.25 -5.15
C GLU A 18 -4.47 7.12 -6.10
N LYS A 19 -4.35 6.76 -7.38
CA LYS A 19 -3.44 7.43 -8.31
C LYS A 19 -3.79 8.91 -8.45
N THR A 20 -2.76 9.75 -8.27
CA THR A 20 -2.78 11.18 -8.59
C THR A 20 -1.69 11.51 -9.61
N ILE A 21 -1.42 12.80 -9.83
CA ILE A 21 -0.36 13.26 -10.73
C ILE A 21 1.05 12.89 -10.23
N HIS A 22 1.24 12.62 -8.94
CA HIS A 22 2.57 12.44 -8.38
C HIS A 22 3.24 11.18 -8.94
N PRO A 23 4.49 11.26 -9.45
CA PRO A 23 5.12 10.16 -10.17
C PRO A 23 5.47 8.99 -9.24
N CYS A 24 5.92 9.29 -8.03
CA CYS A 24 6.36 8.33 -7.02
C CYS A 24 5.47 8.35 -5.77
N GLN A 25 4.15 8.34 -5.94
CA GLN A 25 3.22 8.32 -4.81
C GLN A 25 3.27 6.98 -4.06
N PHE A 26 3.53 7.02 -2.75
CA PHE A 26 3.37 5.84 -1.91
C PHE A 26 1.90 5.48 -1.66
N PRO A 27 1.54 4.18 -1.63
CA PRO A 27 0.20 3.73 -1.26
C PRO A 27 -0.08 4.07 0.21
N VAL A 28 -1.31 4.48 0.52
CA VAL A 28 -1.70 4.86 1.89
C VAL A 28 -1.49 3.70 2.88
N GLU A 29 -1.77 2.47 2.46
CA GLU A 29 -1.57 1.25 3.27
C GLU A 29 -0.15 1.12 3.85
N LEU A 30 0.88 1.47 3.07
CA LEU A 30 2.26 1.41 3.55
C LEU A 30 2.45 2.36 4.73
N ILE A 31 1.89 3.56 4.65
CA ILE A 31 2.02 4.57 5.69
C ILE A 31 1.13 4.27 6.89
N GLU A 32 -0.06 3.69 6.67
CA GLU A 32 -0.93 3.21 7.76
C GLU A 32 -0.21 2.22 8.67
N ARG A 33 0.58 1.29 8.10
CA ARG A 33 1.40 0.36 8.92
C ARG A 33 2.37 1.11 9.83
N LEU A 34 3.08 2.11 9.30
CA LEU A 34 4.05 2.89 10.06
C LEU A 34 3.37 3.72 11.15
N VAL A 35 2.26 4.39 10.82
CA VAL A 35 1.47 5.19 11.78
C VAL A 35 0.97 4.30 12.92
N LEU A 36 0.39 3.14 12.61
CA LEU A 36 -0.14 2.24 13.63
C LEU A 36 0.95 1.60 14.50
N ALA A 37 2.13 1.32 13.94
CA ALA A 37 3.22 0.68 14.66
C ALA A 37 4.03 1.65 15.54
N LEU A 38 4.15 2.93 15.13
CA LEU A 38 5.11 3.87 15.71
C LEU A 38 4.47 5.02 16.49
N THR A 39 3.14 5.13 16.52
CA THR A 39 2.43 6.24 17.17
C THR A 39 1.16 5.79 17.87
N ASN A 40 0.70 6.59 18.83
CA ASN A 40 -0.60 6.44 19.48
C ASN A 40 -1.64 7.41 18.88
N PRO A 41 -2.95 7.13 19.04
CA PRO A 41 -3.99 8.10 18.71
C PRO A 41 -3.74 9.46 19.39
N GLY A 42 -3.93 10.55 18.64
CA GLY A 42 -3.70 11.92 19.11
C GLY A 42 -2.26 12.44 18.96
N ASP A 43 -1.28 11.56 18.70
CA ASP A 43 0.11 11.95 18.43
C ASP A 43 0.23 12.75 17.13
N TRP A 44 1.34 13.48 17.00
CA TRP A 44 1.72 14.17 15.77
C TRP A 44 2.56 13.27 14.86
N VAL A 45 2.16 13.19 13.58
CA VAL A 45 2.97 12.63 12.50
C VAL A 45 3.49 13.78 11.65
N ILE A 46 4.80 13.83 11.43
CA ILE A 46 5.45 14.92 10.66
C ILE A 46 6.12 14.35 9.42
N ASP A 47 5.84 14.93 8.27
CA ASP A 47 6.44 14.54 6.99
C ASP A 47 6.91 15.78 6.20
N PRO A 48 8.21 16.06 6.14
CA PRO A 48 8.75 17.22 5.43
C PRO A 48 8.76 17.07 3.90
N PHE A 49 8.37 15.91 3.37
CA PHE A 49 8.30 15.59 1.94
C PHE A 49 6.94 14.98 1.60
N ILE A 50 5.88 15.64 2.06
CA ILE A 50 4.54 15.06 2.15
C ILE A 50 3.91 14.74 0.78
N GLY A 51 4.43 15.35 -0.29
CA GLY A 51 3.93 15.18 -1.65
C GLY A 51 2.42 15.40 -1.71
N VAL A 52 1.73 14.45 -2.33
CA VAL A 52 0.27 14.47 -2.46
C VAL A 52 -0.46 13.97 -1.20
N GLY A 53 0.21 13.78 -0.07
CA GLY A 53 -0.47 13.65 1.22
C GLY A 53 -0.72 12.24 1.74
N SER A 54 -0.05 11.19 1.26
CA SER A 54 -0.29 9.82 1.75
C SER A 54 -0.10 9.69 3.28
N THR A 55 0.88 10.40 3.85
CA THR A 55 1.07 10.49 5.31
C THR A 55 -0.08 11.18 6.02
N ALA A 56 -0.59 12.30 5.48
CA ALA A 56 -1.74 12.99 6.05
C ALA A 56 -2.99 12.11 6.05
N ILE A 57 -3.24 11.39 4.96
CA ILE A 57 -4.39 10.49 4.87
C ILE A 57 -4.29 9.38 5.92
N ALA A 58 -3.14 8.69 6.02
CA ALA A 58 -2.94 7.63 6.99
C ALA A 58 -3.03 8.13 8.44
N ALA A 59 -2.43 9.28 8.75
CA ALA A 59 -2.48 9.87 10.09
C ALA A 59 -3.92 10.20 10.49
N ILE A 60 -4.66 10.91 9.64
CA ILE A 60 -6.04 11.35 9.92
C ILE A 60 -6.98 10.15 10.03
N LEU A 61 -6.85 9.15 9.15
CA LEU A 61 -7.63 7.90 9.22
C LEU A 61 -7.56 7.23 10.58
N HIS A 62 -6.37 7.24 11.19
CA HIS A 62 -6.10 6.59 12.46
C HIS A 62 -6.15 7.57 13.65
N GLY A 63 -6.72 8.77 13.49
CA GLY A 63 -6.92 9.71 14.59
C GLY A 63 -5.64 10.35 15.12
N ARG A 64 -4.61 10.48 14.28
CA ARG A 64 -3.39 11.26 14.57
C ARG A 64 -3.51 12.67 13.99
N LYS A 65 -2.76 13.60 14.56
CA LYS A 65 -2.53 14.94 13.99
C LYS A 65 -1.41 14.83 12.96
N VAL A 66 -1.41 15.72 11.97
CA VAL A 66 -0.38 15.73 10.93
C VAL A 66 0.12 17.13 10.63
N ALA A 67 1.42 17.26 10.45
CA ALA A 67 2.06 18.41 9.83
C ALA A 67 2.95 17.93 8.69
N GLY A 68 3.04 18.70 7.61
CA GLY A 68 3.98 18.38 6.56
C GLY A 68 4.12 19.49 5.55
N ALA A 69 5.14 19.35 4.72
CA ALA A 69 5.53 20.33 3.72
C ALA A 69 5.95 19.63 2.43
N ASP A 70 5.85 20.37 1.34
CA ASP A 70 6.39 20.02 0.03
C ASP A 70 6.70 21.33 -0.70
N ILE A 71 7.72 21.32 -1.55
CA ILE A 71 8.12 22.49 -2.32
C ILE A 71 7.19 22.71 -3.52
N ILE A 72 6.49 21.68 -3.97
CA ILE A 72 5.60 21.73 -5.13
C ILE A 72 4.19 22.07 -4.67
N GLU A 73 3.76 23.30 -4.94
CA GLU A 73 2.45 23.82 -4.50
C GLU A 73 1.27 22.97 -5.02
N GLU A 74 1.37 22.43 -6.23
CA GLU A 74 0.35 21.56 -6.82
C GLU A 74 0.14 20.28 -5.99
N TYR A 75 1.22 19.72 -5.43
CA TYR A 75 1.13 18.53 -4.57
C TYR A 75 0.40 18.85 -3.28
N ILE A 76 0.67 20.01 -2.68
CA ILE A 76 -0.04 20.49 -1.49
C ILE A 76 -1.53 20.74 -1.79
N LYS A 77 -1.88 21.27 -2.96
CA LYS A 77 -3.29 21.44 -3.37
C LYS A 77 -4.02 20.09 -3.44
N ILE A 78 -3.39 19.08 -4.04
CA ILE A 78 -3.95 17.72 -4.13
C ILE A 78 -4.03 17.06 -2.75
N ALA A 79 -3.01 17.21 -1.91
CA ALA A 79 -3.03 16.70 -0.54
C ALA A 79 -4.23 17.26 0.24
N LYS A 80 -4.47 18.57 0.17
CA LYS A 80 -5.64 19.22 0.79
C LYS A 80 -6.97 18.68 0.25
N GLN A 81 -7.10 18.52 -1.07
CA GLN A 81 -8.30 17.94 -1.69
C GLN A 81 -8.54 16.50 -1.22
N ARG A 82 -7.48 15.67 -1.14
CA ARG A 82 -7.58 14.31 -0.63
C ARG A 82 -8.01 14.28 0.83
N ILE A 83 -7.48 15.16 1.67
CA ILE A 83 -7.89 15.29 3.08
C ILE A 83 -9.38 15.66 3.18
N GLU A 84 -9.84 16.63 2.38
CA GLU A 84 -11.25 17.01 2.35
C GLU A 84 -12.16 15.85 1.92
N LEU A 85 -11.77 15.11 0.88
CA LEU A 85 -12.49 13.91 0.45
C LEU A 85 -12.51 12.83 1.55
N LEU A 86 -11.40 12.66 2.28
CA LEU A 86 -11.32 11.72 3.39
C LEU A 86 -12.30 12.08 4.51
N LEU A 87 -12.28 13.33 4.95
CA LEU A 87 -13.16 13.83 6.02
C LEU A 87 -14.65 13.73 5.64
N ARG A 88 -14.97 13.77 4.35
CA ARG A 88 -16.32 13.57 3.81
C ARG A 88 -16.68 12.09 3.58
N GLY A 89 -15.76 11.15 3.85
CA GLY A 89 -15.94 9.72 3.60
C GLY A 89 -16.00 9.35 2.11
N LYS A 90 -15.45 10.19 1.21
CA LYS A 90 -15.52 10.03 -0.25
C LYS A 90 -14.19 9.66 -0.90
N LEU A 91 -13.08 9.66 -0.14
CA LEU A 91 -11.78 9.31 -0.68
C LEU A 91 -11.73 7.82 -1.02
N LYS A 92 -11.39 7.50 -2.28
CA LYS A 92 -11.17 6.12 -2.71
C LYS A 92 -9.77 5.68 -2.31
N LEU A 93 -9.69 4.64 -1.49
CA LEU A 93 -8.44 4.04 -1.04
C LEU A 93 -8.44 2.54 -1.35
N ARG A 94 -7.26 1.95 -1.48
CA ARG A 94 -7.10 0.51 -1.38
C ARG A 94 -7.17 0.15 0.12
N PRO A 95 -8.13 -0.67 0.57
CA PRO A 95 -8.21 -1.04 1.98
C PRO A 95 -6.93 -1.76 2.45
N MET A 96 -6.48 -1.43 3.66
CA MET A 96 -5.36 -2.10 4.31
C MET A 96 -5.59 -3.63 4.38
N GLY A 97 -4.57 -4.41 4.01
CA GLY A 97 -4.64 -5.87 4.05
C GLY A 97 -5.42 -6.51 2.89
N LYS A 98 -5.91 -5.73 1.91
CA LYS A 98 -6.48 -6.32 0.69
C LYS A 98 -5.43 -7.22 0.03
N PRO A 99 -5.77 -8.45 -0.41
CA PRO A 99 -4.82 -9.31 -1.13
C PRO A 99 -4.41 -8.70 -2.49
N ILE A 100 -3.21 -9.05 -2.95
CA ILE A 100 -2.76 -8.74 -4.30
C ILE A 100 -3.49 -9.67 -5.27
N TYR A 101 -3.98 -9.12 -6.39
CA TYR A 101 -4.61 -9.95 -7.41
C TYR A 101 -3.55 -10.84 -8.07
N GLU A 102 -3.72 -12.16 -7.94
CA GLU A 102 -2.95 -13.16 -8.68
C GLU A 102 -3.68 -13.49 -9.98
N PRO A 103 -3.05 -13.26 -11.15
CA PRO A 103 -3.61 -13.71 -12.42
C PRO A 103 -3.74 -15.24 -12.44
N LYS A 104 -4.88 -15.75 -12.89
CA LYS A 104 -5.18 -17.20 -12.88
C LYS A 104 -4.13 -18.07 -13.61
N HIS A 105 -3.48 -17.54 -14.65
CA HIS A 105 -2.50 -18.29 -15.44
C HIS A 105 -1.21 -18.61 -14.66
N LEU A 106 -0.73 -17.69 -13.82
CA LEU A 106 0.45 -17.89 -12.96
C LEU A 106 0.24 -19.00 -11.93
N ARG A 107 -0.99 -19.15 -11.43
CA ARG A 107 -1.34 -20.22 -10.49
C ARG A 107 -1.34 -21.59 -11.16
N MET A 108 -1.85 -21.66 -12.39
CA MET A 108 -1.89 -22.90 -13.17
C MET A 108 -0.50 -23.36 -13.59
N GLU A 109 0.40 -22.45 -13.98
CA GLU A 109 1.77 -22.79 -14.36
C GLU A 109 2.59 -23.32 -13.18
N ILE A 110 2.39 -22.78 -11.97
CA ILE A 110 3.03 -23.29 -10.75
C ILE A 110 2.47 -24.65 -10.35
N GLU A 111 1.15 -24.84 -10.40
CA GLU A 111 0.51 -26.12 -10.09
C GLU A 111 0.92 -27.22 -11.10
N ALA A 112 0.97 -26.90 -12.39
CA ALA A 112 1.45 -27.80 -13.43
C ALA A 112 2.94 -28.15 -13.26
N GLY A 113 3.80 -27.14 -13.06
CA GLY A 113 5.23 -27.36 -12.86
C GLY A 113 5.56 -28.12 -11.57
N LEU A 114 4.78 -27.93 -10.50
CA LEU A 114 4.92 -28.71 -9.26
C LEU A 114 4.48 -30.17 -9.45
N PHE A 115 3.43 -30.40 -10.24
CA PHE A 115 2.99 -31.75 -10.59
C PHE A 115 4.07 -32.49 -11.40
N ASP A 116 4.62 -31.85 -12.43
CA ASP A 116 5.69 -32.41 -13.26
C ASP A 116 6.96 -32.73 -12.45
N TYR A 117 7.34 -31.85 -11.51
CA TYR A 117 8.46 -32.09 -10.58
C TYR A 117 8.22 -33.32 -9.67
N LEU A 118 7.01 -33.44 -9.10
CA LEU A 118 6.65 -34.56 -8.23
C LEU A 118 6.52 -35.90 -8.97
N GLU A 119 6.13 -35.88 -10.25
CA GLU A 119 6.17 -37.08 -11.09
C GLU A 119 7.60 -37.46 -11.48
N GLY A 120 8.47 -36.47 -11.73
CA GLY A 120 9.90 -36.69 -11.96
C GLY A 120 10.60 -37.43 -10.81
N GLU A 121 10.35 -37.03 -9.56
CA GLU A 121 10.95 -37.68 -8.37
C GLU A 121 10.43 -39.12 -8.13
N LYS A 122 9.23 -39.46 -8.59
CA LYS A 122 8.71 -40.85 -8.49
C LYS A 122 9.42 -41.80 -9.44
N ASN A 123 9.90 -41.31 -10.58
CA ASN A 123 10.59 -42.13 -11.58
C ASN A 123 12.08 -42.35 -11.28
N GLU A 124 12.72 -41.50 -10.48
CA GLU A 124 14.13 -41.70 -10.08
C GLU A 124 14.30 -42.67 -8.89
N LYS A 125 13.25 -42.93 -8.09
CA LYS A 125 13.31 -43.86 -6.94
C LYS A 125 12.94 -45.31 -7.27
N SER A 126 12.81 -45.66 -8.55
CA SER A 126 12.48 -47.02 -9.01
C SER A 126 13.65 -47.77 -9.68
N LEU A 127 14.87 -47.24 -9.58
CA LEU A 127 16.13 -47.91 -9.97
C LEU A 127 16.75 -48.69 -8.81
#